data_AF-A0A497BCF9-F1
#
_entry.id   AF-A0A497BCF9-F1
#
_cell.length_a   1.000
_cell.length_b   1.000
_cell.length_c   1.000
_cell.angle_alpha   90.00
_cell.angle_beta   90.00
_cell.angle_gamma   90.00
#
_symmetry.space_group_name_H-M   'P 1'
#
loop_
_entity.id
_entity.type
_entity.pdbx_description
1 polymer ?
#
loop_
_entity_poly.entity_id
_entity_poly.type
_entity_poly.pdbx_seq_one_letter_code
_entity_poly.pdbx_strand_id
1 'polypeptide(L)'
;MKYLCMRNAQYRDSSKTICMAGRGDVVDTDQEVGSSFKPMEEVVEELNFMTSSEAVLLDATWSFSKAAETIKTECNVELKKTDKADIVAQIMDARFRKVG
;
A
#
# COMPACT_ATOMS: atom_id res chain seq x y z
N MET A 1 14.72 2.60 10.48
CA MET A 1 14.03 2.62 9.18
C MET A 1 13.12 1.40 9.12
N LYS A 2 11.94 1.52 8.51
CA LYS A 2 11.00 0.40 8.44
C LYS A 2 11.16 -0.34 7.12
N TYR A 3 11.21 -1.67 7.19
CA TYR A 3 11.27 -2.54 6.03
C TYR A 3 10.18 -3.59 6.08
N LEU A 4 9.56 -3.87 4.95
CA LEU A 4 8.66 -5.01 4.78
C LEU A 4 9.48 -6.22 4.34
N CYS A 5 9.34 -7.32 5.07
CA CYS A 5 9.92 -8.60 4.68
C CYS A 5 9.09 -9.24 3.56
N MET A 6 9.65 -9.37 2.36
CA MET A 6 8.94 -9.87 1.18
C MET A 6 8.93 -11.41 1.10
N ARG A 7 9.82 -12.07 1.84
CA ARG A 7 9.96 -13.54 1.96
C ARG A 7 10.65 -13.87 3.28
N ASN A 8 10.40 -15.05 3.85
CA ASN A 8 11.06 -15.47 5.09
C ASN A 8 12.58 -15.28 4.99
N ALA A 9 13.13 -14.44 5.85
CA ALA A 9 14.52 -14.02 5.78
C ALA A 9 15.08 -13.69 7.17
N GLN A 10 16.39 -13.81 7.27
CA GLN A 10 17.13 -13.38 8.45
C GLN A 10 17.61 -11.94 8.25
N TYR A 11 17.62 -11.16 9.33
CA TYR A 11 18.20 -9.83 9.37
C TYR A 11 19.00 -9.65 10.66
N ARG A 12 19.83 -8.61 10.69
CA ARG A 12 20.59 -8.24 11.88
C ARG A 12 19.95 -7.01 12.52
N ASP A 13 19.63 -7.09 13.80
CA ASP A 13 19.08 -5.95 14.53
C ASP A 13 20.16 -4.95 14.97
N SER A 14 19.74 -3.83 15.56
CA SER A 14 20.64 -2.78 16.06
C SER A 14 21.60 -3.28 17.15
N SER A 15 21.25 -4.36 17.84
CA SER A 15 22.09 -5.04 18.84
C SER A 15 23.04 -6.08 18.23
N LYS A 16 23.10 -6.19 16.90
CA LYS A 16 23.88 -7.17 16.12
C LYS A 16 23.42 -8.63 16.30
N THR A 17 22.22 -8.84 16.83
CA THR A 17 21.59 -10.16 16.95
C THR A 17 21.00 -10.57 15.62
N ILE A 18 21.09 -11.86 15.28
CA ILE A 18 20.41 -12.41 14.09
C ILE A 18 18.97 -12.71 14.48
N CYS A 19 18.04 -12.07 13.77
CA CYS A 19 16.60 -12.23 13.95
C CYS A 19 15.99 -12.85 12.69
N MET A 20 14.86 -13.54 12.85
CA MET A 20 14.07 -14.05 11.72
C MET A 20 12.83 -13.19 11.53
N ALA A 21 12.56 -12.80 10.29
CA ALA A 21 11.33 -12.16 9.87
C ALA A 21 10.61 -13.06 8.86
N GLY A 22 9.32 -13.27 9.08
CA GLY A 22 8.43 -13.93 8.14
C GLY A 22 8.00 -12.98 7.03
N ARG A 23 7.51 -13.55 5.91
CA ARG A 23 6.89 -12.75 4.85
C ARG A 23 5.71 -11.94 5.43
N GLY A 24 5.73 -10.63 5.21
CA GLY A 24 4.73 -9.69 5.72
C GLY A 24 5.12 -9.01 7.03
N ASP A 25 6.17 -9.47 7.72
CA ASP A 25 6.66 -8.82 8.93
C ASP A 25 7.27 -7.46 8.61
N VAL A 26 6.97 -6.47 9.46
CA VAL A 26 7.57 -5.15 9.41
C VAL A 26 8.70 -5.09 10.43
N VAL A 27 9.90 -4.86 9.94
CA VAL A 27 11.10 -4.74 10.76
C VAL A 27 11.47 -3.26 10.89
N ASP A 28 11.68 -2.80 12.12
CA ASP A 28 12.30 -1.49 12.37
C ASP A 28 13.78 -1.70 12.67
N THR A 29 14.65 -1.21 11.79
CA THR A 29 16.09 -1.28 11.94
C THR A 29 16.79 -0.11 11.25
N ASP A 30 17.86 0.38 11.85
CA ASP A 30 18.77 1.35 11.24
C ASP A 30 19.85 0.71 10.35
N GLN A 31 19.92 -0.64 10.30
CA GLN A 31 20.88 -1.37 9.48
C GLN A 31 20.35 -1.69 8.08
N GLU A 32 21.26 -1.79 7.11
CA GLU A 32 20.94 -2.33 5.80
C GLU A 32 20.49 -3.79 5.91
N VAL A 33 19.30 -4.05 5.38
CA VAL A 33 18.72 -5.38 5.28
C VAL A 33 18.89 -5.91 3.86
N GLY A 34 19.02 -7.22 3.71
CA GLY A 34 19.25 -7.84 2.41
C GLY A 34 18.06 -7.68 1.44
N SER A 35 18.25 -8.11 0.19
CA SER A 35 17.26 -8.01 -0.90
C SER A 35 15.89 -8.67 -0.66
N SER A 36 15.76 -9.44 0.42
CA SER A 36 14.49 -9.99 0.89
C SER A 36 13.58 -8.96 1.56
N PHE A 37 14.09 -7.76 1.83
CA PHE A 37 13.40 -6.68 2.51
C PHE A 37 13.28 -5.49 1.56
N LYS A 38 12.12 -4.84 1.55
CA LYS A 38 11.91 -3.58 0.84
C LYS A 38 11.69 -2.45 1.84
N PRO A 39 12.31 -1.27 1.65
CA PRO A 39 12.01 -0.09 2.46
C PRO A 39 10.51 0.16 2.41
N MET A 40 9.91 0.47 3.56
CA MET A 40 8.48 0.75 3.62
C MET A 40 8.12 1.90 2.68
N GLU A 41 9.03 2.87 2.50
CA GLU A 41 8.92 3.98 1.54
C GLU A 41 8.85 3.51 0.07
N GLU A 42 9.52 2.42 -0.32
CA GLU A 42 9.40 1.82 -1.65
C GLU A 42 8.19 0.87 -1.79
N VAL A 43 7.68 0.36 -0.66
CA VAL A 43 6.42 -0.42 -0.62
C VAL A 43 5.20 0.49 -0.64
N VAL A 44 5.36 1.77 -0.27
CA VAL A 44 4.46 2.82 -0.71
C VAL A 44 4.73 3.06 -2.20
N GLU A 45 4.37 2.10 -3.05
CA GLU A 45 3.84 2.50 -4.35
C GLU A 45 2.69 3.46 -4.01
N GLU A 46 2.83 4.72 -4.38
CA GLU A 46 1.73 5.66 -4.37
C GLU A 46 0.68 5.10 -5.33
N LEU A 47 -0.16 4.23 -4.79
CA LEU A 47 -1.24 3.58 -5.50
C LEU A 47 -2.08 4.70 -6.10
N ASN A 48 -1.98 4.84 -7.40
CA ASN A 48 -2.64 5.92 -8.09
C ASN A 48 -4.10 5.54 -8.30
N PHE A 49 -4.97 6.07 -7.42
CA PHE A 49 -6.41 5.84 -7.47
C PHE A 49 -7.07 6.38 -8.75
N MET A 50 -6.35 7.00 -9.68
CA MET A 50 -6.85 7.43 -10.99
C MET A 50 -6.42 6.50 -12.13
N THR A 51 -5.27 5.82 -12.03
CA THR A 51 -4.70 5.01 -13.13
C THR A 51 -4.60 3.52 -12.82
N SER A 52 -4.52 3.12 -11.54
CA SER A 52 -4.40 1.71 -11.16
C SER A 52 -5.64 0.91 -11.57
N SER A 53 -5.47 -0.31 -12.07
CA SER A 53 -6.58 -1.18 -12.45
C SER A 53 -7.36 -1.68 -11.22
N GLU A 54 -8.59 -2.14 -11.44
CA GLU A 54 -9.44 -2.71 -10.38
C GLU A 54 -8.73 -3.82 -9.60
N ALA A 55 -8.09 -4.77 -10.31
CA ALA A 55 -7.35 -5.87 -9.69
C ALA A 55 -6.21 -5.37 -8.79
N VAL A 56 -5.49 -4.34 -9.21
CA VAL A 56 -4.40 -3.74 -8.42
C VAL A 56 -4.95 -3.03 -7.19
N LEU A 57 -6.08 -2.32 -7.31
CA LEU A 57 -6.73 -1.71 -6.14
C LEU A 57 -7.28 -2.76 -5.17
N LEU A 58 -7.76 -3.90 -5.66
CA LEU A 58 -8.25 -4.98 -4.81
C LEU A 58 -7.13 -5.70 -4.06
N ASP A 59 -5.97 -5.90 -4.70
CA ASP A 59 -4.81 -6.58 -4.11
C ASP A 59 -3.98 -5.67 -3.21
N ALA A 60 -3.81 -4.39 -3.59
CA ALA A 60 -2.96 -3.45 -2.87
C ALA A 60 -3.50 -3.09 -1.48
N THR A 61 -2.60 -2.79 -0.55
CA THR A 61 -2.96 -2.28 0.78
C THR A 61 -2.98 -0.76 0.77
N TRP A 62 -4.15 -0.16 1.03
CA TRP A 62 -4.34 1.29 1.06
C TRP A 62 -5.44 1.67 2.05
N SER A 63 -5.45 2.94 2.47
CA SER A 63 -6.45 3.46 3.42
C SER A 63 -7.61 4.13 2.70
N PHE A 64 -8.83 3.88 3.20
CA PHE A 64 -10.05 4.55 2.69
C PHE A 64 -9.91 6.08 2.71
N SER A 65 -9.33 6.65 3.77
CA SER A 65 -9.15 8.11 3.87
C SER A 65 -8.32 8.67 2.71
N LYS A 66 -7.23 7.98 2.34
CA LYS A 66 -6.38 8.40 1.20
C LYS A 66 -7.16 8.27 -0.12
N ALA A 67 -7.87 7.17 -0.32
CA ALA A 67 -8.70 6.98 -1.51
C ALA A 67 -9.81 8.03 -1.63
N ALA A 68 -10.52 8.31 -0.54
CA ALA A 68 -11.61 9.29 -0.50
C ALA A 68 -11.11 10.70 -0.74
N GLU A 69 -9.98 11.09 -0.16
CA GLU A 69 -9.36 12.40 -0.38
C GLU A 69 -8.90 12.55 -1.84
N THR A 70 -8.24 11.53 -2.40
CA THR A 70 -7.80 11.55 -3.80
C THR A 70 -8.99 11.67 -4.75
N ILE A 71 -10.04 10.85 -4.59
CA ILE A 71 -11.21 10.88 -5.47
C ILE A 71 -12.05 12.15 -5.27
N LYS A 72 -12.15 12.67 -4.06
CA LYS A 72 -12.78 13.97 -3.82
C LYS A 72 -12.01 15.10 -4.49
N THR A 73 -10.69 15.06 -4.46
CA THR A 73 -9.84 16.09 -5.09
C THR A 73 -9.89 15.99 -6.62
N GLU A 74 -9.74 14.78 -7.15
CA GLU A 74 -9.57 14.55 -8.59
C GLU A 74 -10.89 14.45 -9.36
N CYS A 75 -11.93 13.88 -8.75
CA CYS A 75 -13.23 13.64 -9.38
C CYS A 75 -14.37 14.44 -8.75
N ASN A 76 -14.14 15.16 -7.64
CA ASN A 76 -15.19 15.83 -6.87
C ASN A 76 -16.33 14.89 -6.44
N VAL A 77 -15.99 13.62 -6.14
CA VAL A 77 -16.93 12.60 -5.68
C VAL A 77 -16.60 12.19 -4.25
N GLU A 78 -17.62 12.13 -3.39
CA GLU A 78 -17.47 11.61 -2.03
C GLU A 78 -17.73 10.10 -2.01
N LEU A 79 -16.68 9.33 -1.72
CA LEU A 79 -16.78 7.88 -1.54
C LEU A 79 -17.53 7.54 -0.25
N LYS A 80 -18.36 6.49 -0.29
CA LYS A 80 -18.98 5.92 0.90
C LYS A 80 -18.10 4.80 1.46
N LYS A 81 -17.89 4.82 2.77
CA LYS A 81 -17.10 3.80 3.48
C LYS A 81 -17.93 2.52 3.62
N THR A 82 -17.60 1.53 2.79
CA THR A 82 -18.22 0.21 2.73
C THR A 82 -17.14 -0.87 2.68
N ASP A 83 -17.45 -2.06 2.15
CA ASP A 83 -16.48 -3.09 1.81
C ASP A 83 -15.50 -2.63 0.74
N LYS A 84 -14.28 -3.17 0.76
CA LYS A 84 -13.20 -2.77 -0.16
C LYS A 84 -13.60 -2.92 -1.62
N ALA A 85 -14.29 -4.00 -1.98
CA ALA A 85 -14.76 -4.23 -3.35
C ALA A 85 -15.72 -3.13 -3.82
N ASP A 86 -16.71 -2.78 -3.00
CA ASP A 86 -17.63 -1.66 -3.27
C ASP A 86 -16.93 -0.31 -3.33
N ILE A 87 -15.92 -0.08 -2.47
CA ILE A 87 -15.12 1.16 -2.54
C ILE A 87 -14.36 1.21 -3.87
N VAL A 88 -13.74 0.12 -4.31
CA VAL A 88 -13.05 0.04 -5.60
C VAL A 88 -14.02 0.27 -6.76
N ALA A 89 -15.21 -0.32 -6.72
CA ALA A 89 -16.25 -0.09 -7.73
C ALA A 89 -16.67 1.40 -7.79
N GLN A 90 -16.85 2.05 -6.64
CA GLN A 90 -17.11 3.49 -6.57
C GLN A 90 -15.96 4.33 -7.14
N ILE A 91 -14.70 3.93 -6.89
CA ILE A 91 -13.52 4.58 -7.48
C ILE A 91 -13.54 4.45 -9.01
N MET A 92 -13.81 3.25 -9.54
CA MET A 92 -13.91 3.03 -10.99
C MET A 92 -15.03 3.90 -11.60
N ASP A 93 -16.22 3.91 -10.99
CA ASP A 93 -17.37 4.69 -11.45
C ASP A 93 -17.07 6.20 -11.43
N ALA A 94 -16.44 6.70 -10.37
CA ALA A 94 -16.02 8.10 -10.26
C ALA A 94 -15.02 8.49 -11.37
N ARG A 95 -14.13 7.59 -11.78
CA ARG A 95 -13.22 7.84 -12.91
C ARG A 95 -13.97 7.93 -14.24
N PHE A 96 -14.91 7.02 -14.48
CA PHE A 96 -15.69 7.03 -15.73
C PHE A 96 -16.51 8.31 -15.88
N ARG A 97 -17.12 8.81 -14.80
CA ARG A 97 -17.90 10.07 -14.82
C ARG A 97 -17.07 11.32 -15.09
N LYS A 98 -15.77 11.32 -14.80
CA LYS A 98 -14.85 12.44 -15.12
C LYS A 98 -14.59 12.56 -16.64
N VAL A 99 -14.76 11.48 -17.39
CA VAL A 99 -14.47 11.41 -18.85
C VAL A 99 -15.72 11.64 -19.70
N GLY A 100 -16.90 11.84 -19.07
CA GLY A 100 -18.18 12.07 -19.73
C GLY A 100 -18.56 13.53 -19.88
#